data_AF-A0A0F9E6L4-F1
#
_entry.id   AF-A0A0F9E6L4-F1
#
_cell.length_a   1.000
_cell.length_b   1.000
_cell.length_c   1.000
_cell.angle_alpha   90.00
_cell.angle_beta   90.00
_cell.angle_gamma   90.00
#
_symmetry.space_group_name_H-M   'P 1'
#
loop_
_entity.id
_entity.type
_entity.pdbx_description
1 polymer ?
#
loop_
_entity_poly.entity_id
_entity_poly.type
_entity_poly.pdbx_seq_one_letter_code
_entity_poly.pdbx_strand_id
1 'polypeptide(L)'
;MSKFRDEAMGPDKKVDPAIIFKSKERMGNSRARLLLQQPFYGVLLSMIDFIPETAIPTMATDGAKVYYSPEWVMELTDDEVFGVLLHEISHCI
;
A
#
# COMPACT_ATOMS: atom_id res chain seq x y z
N MET A 1 -2.51 -19.51 3.44
CA MET A 1 -2.26 -18.25 4.16
C MET A 1 -0.80 -18.27 4.61
N SER A 2 0.01 -17.29 4.18
CA SER A 2 1.40 -17.13 4.62
C SER A 2 1.41 -16.69 6.09
N LYS A 3 2.31 -17.29 6.91
CA LYS A 3 2.48 -17.02 8.35
C LYS A 3 2.69 -15.54 8.69
N PHE A 4 3.06 -14.72 7.71
CA PHE A 4 3.36 -13.30 7.90
C PHE A 4 2.15 -12.45 8.31
N ARG A 5 0.93 -12.82 7.87
CA ARG A 5 -0.29 -12.07 8.20
C ARG A 5 -0.64 -12.12 9.69
N ASP A 6 -0.46 -13.27 10.33
CA ASP A 6 -0.99 -13.48 11.68
C ASP A 6 -0.13 -12.83 12.76
N GLU A 7 1.16 -12.56 12.50
CA GLU A 7 2.11 -11.99 13.46
C GLU A 7 2.17 -10.45 13.44
N ALA A 8 1.83 -9.82 12.30
CA ALA A 8 1.93 -8.37 12.10
C ALA A 8 0.62 -7.59 12.36
N MET A 9 -0.50 -8.30 12.56
CA MET A 9 -1.82 -7.70 12.73
C MET A 9 -2.11 -7.37 14.20
N GLY A 10 -2.39 -6.09 14.47
CA GLY A 10 -3.08 -5.64 15.67
C GLY A 10 -4.59 -5.88 15.58
N PRO A 11 -5.38 -5.33 16.52
CA PRO A 11 -6.83 -5.42 16.43
C PRO A 11 -7.37 -4.62 15.22
N ASP A 12 -8.35 -5.18 14.53
CA ASP A 12 -9.06 -4.48 13.45
C ASP A 12 -9.66 -3.16 13.95
N LYS A 13 -9.33 -2.08 13.25
CA LYS A 13 -9.89 -0.75 13.52
C LYS A 13 -11.07 -0.48 12.60
N LYS A 14 -12.13 0.09 13.15
CA LYS A 14 -13.22 0.66 12.35
C LYS A 14 -12.73 1.98 11.74
N VAL A 15 -12.46 1.95 10.45
CA VAL A 15 -12.04 3.13 9.67
C VAL A 15 -13.22 3.62 8.84
N ASP A 16 -13.38 4.94 8.73
CA ASP A 16 -14.40 5.58 7.89
C ASP A 16 -14.24 5.12 6.42
N PRO A 17 -15.30 4.60 5.77
CA PRO A 17 -15.27 4.25 4.35
C PRO A 17 -14.75 5.36 3.42
N ALA A 18 -14.94 6.63 3.78
CA ALA A 18 -14.41 7.76 3.03
C ALA A 18 -12.87 7.84 3.07
N ILE A 19 -12.24 7.44 4.19
CA ILE A 19 -10.77 7.37 4.31
C ILE A 19 -10.24 6.21 3.44
N ILE A 20 -10.93 5.06 3.44
CA ILE A 20 -10.58 3.92 2.59
C ILE A 20 -10.65 4.32 1.11
N PHE A 21 -11.69 5.04 0.70
CA PHE A 21 -11.81 5.53 -0.67
C PHE A 21 -10.71 6.52 -1.05
N LYS A 22 -10.48 7.56 -0.23
CA LYS A 22 -9.47 8.60 -0.50
C LYS A 22 -8.04 8.06 -0.51
N SER A 23 -7.69 7.19 0.43
CA SER A 23 -6.38 6.55 0.46
C SER A 23 -6.13 5.71 -0.80
N LYS A 24 -7.16 4.99 -1.29
CA LYS A 24 -7.09 4.29 -2.58
C LYS A 24 -6.87 5.23 -3.76
N GLU A 25 -7.53 6.38 -3.81
CA GLU A 25 -7.29 7.39 -4.85
C GLU A 25 -5.86 7.93 -4.81
N ARG A 26 -5.35 8.27 -3.61
CA ARG A 26 -3.96 8.76 -3.44
C ARG A 26 -2.94 7.74 -3.93
N MET A 27 -3.10 6.47 -3.57
CA MET A 27 -2.24 5.40 -4.09
C MET A 27 -2.38 5.24 -5.60
N GLY A 28 -3.60 5.36 -6.16
CA GLY A 28 -3.84 5.32 -7.60
C GLY A 28 -3.05 6.40 -8.36
N ASN A 29 -3.08 7.64 -7.85
CA ASN A 29 -2.31 8.75 -8.41
C ASN A 29 -0.79 8.50 -8.34
N SER A 30 -0.31 8.01 -7.20
CA SER A 30 1.11 7.68 -7.03
C SER A 30 1.57 6.53 -7.94
N ARG A 31 0.72 5.50 -8.14
CA ARG A 31 0.97 4.41 -9.10
C ARG A 31 1.05 4.91 -10.53
N ALA A 32 0.16 5.82 -10.94
CA ALA A 32 0.24 6.46 -12.25
C ALA A 32 1.55 7.25 -12.42
N ARG A 33 1.97 7.97 -11.37
CA ARG A 33 3.26 8.69 -11.36
C ARG A 33 4.45 7.72 -11.45
N LEU A 34 4.43 6.61 -10.72
CA LEU A 34 5.46 5.56 -10.79
C LEU A 34 5.54 4.94 -12.19
N LEU A 35 4.41 4.69 -12.84
CA LEU A 35 4.39 4.19 -14.22
C LEU A 35 5.06 5.15 -15.21
N LEU A 36 4.87 6.46 -15.03
CA LEU A 36 5.45 7.47 -15.91
C LEU A 36 6.92 7.78 -15.60
N GLN A 37 7.30 7.81 -14.32
CA GLN A 37 8.64 8.25 -13.88
C GLN A 37 9.61 7.09 -13.67
N GLN A 38 9.12 5.93 -13.24
CA GLN A 38 9.91 4.75 -12.90
C GLN A 38 9.28 3.48 -13.54
N PRO A 39 9.31 3.35 -14.88
CA PRO A 39 8.46 2.41 -15.61
C PRO A 39 8.62 0.94 -15.19
N PHE A 40 9.83 0.52 -14.82
CA PHE A 40 10.09 -0.83 -14.30
C PHE A 40 9.18 -1.14 -13.09
N TYR A 41 9.23 -0.29 -12.05
CA TYR A 41 8.41 -0.47 -10.86
C TYR A 41 6.93 -0.23 -11.12
N GLY A 42 6.58 0.72 -11.98
CA GLY A 42 5.18 0.99 -12.32
C GLY A 42 4.48 -0.17 -13.02
N VAL A 43 5.19 -0.91 -13.89
CA VAL A 43 4.67 -2.15 -14.50
C VAL A 43 4.47 -3.23 -13.44
N LEU A 44 5.44 -3.44 -12.54
CA LEU A 44 5.31 -4.40 -11.44
C LEU A 44 4.10 -4.07 -10.54
N LEU A 45 3.97 -2.81 -10.12
CA LEU A 45 2.85 -2.31 -9.32
C LEU A 45 1.49 -2.41 -10.01
N SER A 46 1.45 -2.50 -11.34
CA SER A 46 0.21 -2.67 -12.09
C SER A 46 -0.32 -4.12 -12.01
N MET A 47 0.53 -5.07 -11.62
CA MET A 47 0.20 -6.49 -11.48
C MET A 47 -0.12 -6.91 -10.03
N ILE A 48 0.10 -6.02 -9.06
CA ILE A 48 -0.06 -6.29 -7.63
C ILE A 48 -1.39 -5.73 -7.10
N ASP A 49 -2.06 -6.53 -6.27
CA ASP A 49 -3.25 -6.11 -5.54
C ASP A 49 -2.89 -5.31 -4.29
N PHE A 50 -3.61 -4.19 -4.10
CA PHE A 50 -3.51 -3.32 -2.92
C PHE A 50 -4.73 -3.51 -2.02
N ILE A 51 -4.51 -4.07 -0.84
CA ILE A 51 -5.56 -4.45 0.10
C ILE A 51 -5.56 -3.49 1.29
N PRO A 52 -6.65 -2.73 1.54
CA PRO A 52 -6.76 -1.95 2.76
C PRO A 52 -6.79 -2.92 3.95
N GLU A 53 -5.93 -2.66 4.94
CA GLU A 53 -5.77 -3.49 6.12
C GLU A 53 -5.66 -2.57 7.34
N THR A 54 -6.67 -2.57 8.22
CA THR A 54 -6.77 -1.60 9.31
C THR A 54 -6.09 -2.07 10.59
N ALA A 55 -5.71 -3.35 10.63
CA ALA A 55 -4.97 -3.96 11.72
C ALA A 55 -3.45 -3.75 11.65
N ILE A 56 -2.90 -3.24 10.55
CA ILE A 56 -1.47 -2.93 10.45
C ILE A 56 -1.19 -1.43 10.70
N PRO A 57 0.00 -1.07 11.20
CA PRO A 57 0.33 0.33 11.47
C PRO A 57 0.72 1.12 10.21
N THR A 58 1.27 0.46 9.19
CA THR A 58 1.88 1.09 7.99
C THR A 58 1.46 0.37 6.70
N MET A 59 2.37 0.20 5.73
CA MET A 59 2.25 -0.80 4.67
C MET A 59 3.04 -2.06 5.00
N ALA A 60 2.68 -3.15 4.32
CA ALA A 60 3.40 -4.41 4.35
C ALA A 60 3.14 -5.19 3.06
N THR A 61 3.97 -6.18 2.76
CA THR A 61 3.77 -7.10 1.64
C THR A 61 4.06 -8.54 2.05
N ASP A 62 3.36 -9.49 1.42
CA ASP A 62 3.68 -10.92 1.50
C ASP A 62 4.42 -11.43 0.25
N GLY A 63 4.89 -10.52 -0.61
CA GLY A 63 5.52 -10.80 -1.90
C GLY A 63 4.52 -10.99 -3.05
N ALA A 64 3.22 -11.13 -2.76
CA ALA A 64 2.17 -11.26 -3.78
C ALA A 64 1.15 -10.12 -3.73
N LYS A 65 0.89 -9.55 -2.56
CA LYS A 65 -0.05 -8.46 -2.31
C LYS A 65 0.57 -7.42 -1.42
N VAL A 66 0.21 -6.15 -1.64
CA VAL A 66 0.54 -5.07 -0.71
C VAL A 66 -0.68 -4.77 0.15
N TYR A 67 -0.46 -4.82 1.46
CA TYR A 67 -1.40 -4.41 2.49
C TYR A 67 -1.05 -2.99 2.93
N TYR A 68 -2.06 -2.15 3.16
CA TYR A 68 -1.83 -0.77 3.60
C TYR A 68 -2.85 -0.33 4.64
N SER A 69 -2.38 0.42 5.64
CA SER A 69 -3.22 1.16 6.57
C SER A 69 -3.80 2.41 5.89
N PRO A 70 -5.13 2.49 5.70
CA PRO A 70 -5.75 3.65 5.03
C PRO A 70 -5.52 4.96 5.76
N GLU A 71 -5.58 4.95 7.09
CA GLU A 71 -5.38 6.14 7.93
C GLU A 71 -3.95 6.64 7.82
N TRP A 72 -2.96 5.74 7.91
CA TRP A 72 -1.55 6.10 7.79
C TRP A 72 -1.23 6.67 6.41
N VAL A 73 -1.79 6.11 5.34
CA VAL A 73 -1.65 6.67 3.97
C VAL A 73 -2.17 8.11 3.89
N MET A 74 -3.19 8.48 4.67
CA MET A 74 -3.69 9.85 4.70
C MET A 74 -2.75 10.82 5.44
N GLU A 75 -1.89 10.33 6.32
CA GLU A 75 -0.89 11.12 7.05
C GLU A 75 0.36 11.44 6.20
N LEU A 76 0.64 10.62 5.20
CA LEU A 76 1.80 10.79 4.32
C LEU A 76 1.63 11.95 3.34
N THR A 77 2.73 12.55 2.93
CA THR A 77 2.83 13.39 1.72
C THR A 77 2.80 12.54 0.45
N ASP A 78 2.57 13.15 -0.71
CA ASP A 78 2.50 12.41 -1.98
C ASP A 78 3.85 11.77 -2.37
N ASP A 79 4.98 12.41 -2.01
CA ASP A 79 6.31 11.84 -2.21
C ASP A 79 6.62 10.69 -1.25
N GLU A 80 6.10 10.73 -0.02
CA GLU A 80 6.20 9.59 0.90
C GLU A 80 5.36 8.40 0.43
N VAL A 81 4.14 8.64 -0.08
CA VAL A 81 3.33 7.57 -0.69
C VAL A 81 4.10 6.96 -1.88
N PHE A 82 4.71 7.79 -2.73
CA PHE A 82 5.55 7.32 -3.83
C PHE A 82 6.72 6.46 -3.34
N GLY A 83 7.45 6.92 -2.32
CA GLY A 83 8.60 6.23 -1.75
C GLY A 83 8.23 4.89 -1.10
N VAL A 84 7.12 4.84 -0.35
CA VAL A 84 6.67 3.61 0.30
C VAL A 84 6.17 2.59 -0.72
N LEU A 85 5.43 3.01 -1.76
CA LEU A 85 5.05 2.08 -2.83
C LEU A 85 6.26 1.45 -3.52
N LEU A 86 7.33 2.24 -3.72
CA LEU A 86 8.60 1.75 -4.25
C LEU A 86 9.29 0.78 -3.26
N HIS A 87 9.26 1.09 -1.96
CA HIS A 87 9.81 0.23 -0.90
C HIS A 87 9.12 -1.14 -0.87
N GLU A 88 7.78 -1.16 -0.81
CA GLU A 88 7.02 -2.41 -0.71
C GLU A 88 7.18 -3.29 -1.95
N ILE A 89 7.14 -2.71 -3.17
CA ILE A 89 7.34 -3.50 -4.39
C ILE A 89 8.78 -4.05 -4.49
N SER A 90 9.75 -3.38 -3.88
CA SER A 90 11.15 -3.84 -3.86
C SER A 90 11.34 -5.08 -2.99
N HIS A 91 10.41 -5.40 -2.09
CA HIS A 91 10.41 -6.66 -1.33
C HIS A 91 9.74 -7.82 -2.09
N CYS A 92 9.09 -7.54 -3.24
CA CYS A 92 8.44 -8.56 -4.07
C CYS A 92 9.36 -9.12 -5.17
N ILE A 93 10.62 -8.66 -5.25
CA ILE A 93 11.60 -9.01 -6.28
C ILE A 93 12.82 -9.72 -5.70
#